data_AF-A0A1N6S1P6-F1
#
_entry.id   AF-A0A1N6S1P6-F1
#
_cell.length_a   1.000
_cell.length_b   1.000
_cell.length_c   1.000
_cell.angle_alpha   90.00
_cell.angle_beta   90.00
_cell.angle_gamma   90.00
#
_symmetry.space_group_name_H-M   'P 1'
#
loop_
_entity.id
_entity.type
_entity.pdbx_description
1 polymer ?
#
loop_
_entity_poly.entity_id
_entity_poly.type
_entity_poly.pdbx_seq_one_letter_code
_entity_poly.pdbx_strand_id
1 'polypeptide(L)'
;MNMRNALVPTLAALMVCAPLTAARADRDPTPDERGRIESVLKTAGYVSWGDMEWDDDRWEIDDARDAAGKKFDLKLDDALTITQTEPDD
;
A
#
# COMPACT_ATOMS: atom_id res chain seq x y z
N MET A 1 -49.85 -50.89 -4.22
CA MET A 1 -50.43 -50.10 -3.11
C MET A 1 -49.60 -48.84 -2.96
N ASN A 2 -50.24 -47.68 -3.06
CA ASN A 2 -49.63 -46.34 -3.10
C ASN A 2 -48.94 -45.97 -1.79
N MET A 3 -47.89 -45.13 -1.85
CA MET A 3 -47.85 -43.90 -1.05
C MET A 3 -46.84 -42.89 -1.62
N ARG A 4 -47.37 -41.69 -1.83
CA ARG A 4 -46.70 -40.45 -2.25
C ARG A 4 -45.80 -39.96 -1.11
N ASN A 5 -44.68 -39.32 -1.42
CA ASN A 5 -44.22 -38.12 -0.71
C ASN A 5 -43.06 -37.45 -1.45
N ALA A 6 -43.32 -36.23 -1.91
CA ALA A 6 -42.32 -35.28 -2.37
C ALA A 6 -41.64 -34.63 -1.17
N LEU A 7 -40.35 -34.33 -1.26
CA LEU A 7 -39.69 -33.33 -0.42
C LEU A 7 -38.38 -32.87 -1.08
N VAL A 8 -38.42 -31.65 -1.60
CA VAL A 8 -37.25 -30.81 -1.90
C VAL A 8 -36.89 -30.09 -0.60
N PRO A 9 -35.61 -30.03 -0.22
CA PRO A 9 -35.09 -28.81 0.39
C PRO A 9 -33.71 -28.45 -0.20
N THR A 10 -33.60 -27.29 -0.85
CA THR A 10 -33.14 -26.01 -0.27
C THR A 10 -31.62 -25.82 -0.47
N LEU A 11 -31.30 -24.98 -1.45
CA LEU A 11 -29.99 -24.35 -1.64
C LEU A 11 -29.56 -23.68 -0.33
N ALA A 12 -28.45 -24.14 0.26
CA ALA A 12 -27.65 -23.33 1.18
C ALA A 12 -26.42 -22.86 0.40
N ALA A 13 -26.55 -21.71 -0.28
CA ALA A 13 -25.39 -21.03 -0.85
C ALA A 13 -24.56 -20.47 0.30
N LEU A 14 -23.40 -21.09 0.55
CA LEU A 14 -22.38 -20.58 1.46
C LEU A 14 -21.80 -19.30 0.82
N MET A 15 -22.36 -18.13 1.15
CA MET A 15 -21.78 -16.86 0.75
C MET A 15 -20.65 -16.54 1.75
N VAL A 16 -19.46 -17.05 1.46
CA VAL A 16 -18.23 -16.61 2.12
C VAL A 16 -17.92 -15.22 1.58
N CYS A 17 -18.30 -14.17 2.31
CA CYS A 17 -17.70 -12.85 2.13
C CYS A 17 -16.25 -12.93 2.60
N ALA A 18 -15.35 -13.37 1.72
CA ALA A 18 -13.94 -13.08 1.90
C ALA A 18 -13.79 -11.55 1.86
N PRO A 19 -13.10 -10.91 2.82
CA PRO A 19 -12.75 -9.51 2.67
C PRO A 19 -11.94 -9.39 1.37
N LEU A 20 -12.41 -8.56 0.44
CA LEU A 20 -11.57 -8.14 -0.68
C LEU A 20 -10.38 -7.42 -0.06
N THR A 21 -9.25 -8.10 0.06
CA THR A 21 -7.95 -7.46 0.09
C THR A 21 -7.83 -6.70 -1.22
N ALA A 22 -8.27 -5.44 -1.22
CA ALA A 22 -7.91 -4.51 -2.27
C ALA A 22 -6.38 -4.53 -2.37
N ALA A 23 -5.87 -4.95 -3.52
CA ALA A 23 -4.47 -4.77 -3.84
C ALA A 23 -4.15 -3.29 -3.60
N ARG A 24 -3.11 -3.04 -2.82
CA ARG A 24 -2.77 -1.70 -2.34
C ARG A 24 -2.05 -0.86 -3.40
N ALA A 25 -1.78 -1.42 -4.57
CA ALA A 25 -1.02 -0.80 -5.66
C ALA A 25 -1.70 0.48 -6.15
N ASP A 26 -0.88 1.43 -6.62
CA ASP A 26 -1.27 2.72 -7.19
C ASP A 26 -2.15 3.57 -6.25
N ARG A 27 -1.75 3.71 -4.97
CA ARG A 27 -2.47 4.60 -4.03
C ARG A 27 -1.55 5.62 -3.38
N ASP A 28 -2.12 6.81 -3.18
CA ASP A 28 -1.55 7.82 -2.28
C ASP A 28 -1.55 7.33 -0.81
N PRO A 29 -0.63 7.85 0.02
CA PRO A 29 -0.69 7.64 1.45
C PRO A 29 -1.92 8.31 2.07
N THR A 30 -2.50 7.64 3.06
CA THR A 30 -3.41 8.29 4.00
C THR A 30 -2.69 9.40 4.78
N PRO A 31 -3.39 10.35 5.41
CA PRO A 31 -2.75 11.42 6.19
C PRO A 31 -1.81 10.89 7.30
N ASP A 32 -2.20 9.81 7.97
CA ASP A 32 -1.38 9.18 9.02
C ASP A 32 -0.13 8.49 8.45
N GLU A 33 -0.25 7.79 7.32
CA GLU A 33 0.89 7.18 6.63
C GLU A 33 1.86 8.25 6.13
N ARG A 34 1.34 9.30 5.49
CA ARG A 34 2.13 10.44 5.02
C ARG A 34 2.94 11.06 6.15
N GLY A 35 2.31 11.34 7.29
CA GLY A 35 3.01 11.91 8.44
C GLY A 35 4.16 11.02 8.96
N ARG A 36 4.01 9.70 8.92
CA ARG A 36 5.06 8.75 9.31
C ARG A 36 6.19 8.69 8.29
N ILE A 37 5.87 8.63 7.00
CA ILE A 37 6.84 8.66 5.90
C ILE A 37 7.66 9.95 5.98
N GLU A 38 7.02 11.11 6.09
CA GLU A 38 7.70 12.40 6.22
C GLU A 38 8.64 12.44 7.44
N SER A 39 8.25 11.84 8.56
CA SER A 39 9.11 11.75 9.74
C SER A 39 10.36 10.91 9.47
N VAL A 40 10.24 9.80 8.74
CA VAL A 40 11.38 8.98 8.31
C VAL A 40 12.29 9.78 7.38
N LEU A 41 11.74 10.45 6.36
CA LEU A 41 12.51 11.24 5.40
C LEU A 41 13.29 12.38 6.09
N LYS A 42 12.63 13.13 6.97
CA LYS A 42 13.27 14.21 7.75
C LYS A 42 14.38 13.65 8.65
N THR A 43 14.17 12.49 9.28
CA THR A 43 15.17 11.83 10.12
C THR A 43 16.38 11.36 9.31
N ALA A 44 16.15 10.94 8.07
CA ALA A 44 17.20 10.54 7.12
C ALA A 44 17.96 11.73 6.50
N GLY A 45 17.52 12.98 6.73
CA GLY A 45 18.19 14.19 6.26
C GLY A 45 17.64 14.80 4.97
N TYR A 46 16.53 14.29 4.45
CA TYR A 46 15.83 14.89 3.32
C TYR A 46 15.02 16.12 3.77
N VAL A 47 15.00 17.14 2.93
CA VAL A 47 14.39 18.46 3.23
C VAL A 47 13.15 18.76 2.39
N SER A 48 12.98 18.09 1.26
CA SER A 48 11.77 18.13 0.42
C SER A 48 11.64 16.82 -0.37
N TRP A 49 10.46 16.55 -0.91
CA TRP A 49 10.13 15.39 -1.76
C TRP A 49 8.92 15.73 -2.62
N GLY A 50 8.73 14.98 -3.70
CA GLY A 50 7.58 15.07 -4.58
C GLY A 50 6.49 14.07 -4.17
N ASP A 51 6.14 13.21 -5.11
CA ASP A 51 5.05 12.27 -4.97
C ASP A 51 5.41 11.11 -4.04
N MET A 52 4.37 10.49 -3.49
CA MET A 52 4.48 9.32 -2.62
C MET A 52 3.38 8.35 -3.00
N GLU A 53 3.75 7.13 -3.36
CA GLU A 53 2.79 6.11 -3.73
C GLU A 53 3.14 4.75 -3.12
N TRP A 54 2.11 3.97 -2.81
CA TRP A 54 2.29 2.56 -2.48
C TRP A 54 2.09 1.75 -3.77
N ASP A 55 3.16 1.11 -4.23
CA ASP A 55 3.16 0.20 -5.37
C ASP A 55 4.09 -0.98 -5.11
N ASP A 56 3.80 -2.14 -5.71
CA ASP A 56 4.63 -3.36 -5.63
C ASP A 56 5.14 -3.68 -4.21
N ASP A 57 4.25 -3.59 -3.22
CA ASP A 57 4.51 -3.85 -1.78
C ASP A 57 5.58 -2.96 -1.12
N ARG A 58 5.76 -1.73 -1.63
CA ARG A 58 6.68 -0.72 -1.09
C ARG A 58 6.10 0.68 -1.25
N TRP A 59 6.65 1.65 -0.52
CA TRP A 59 6.47 3.06 -0.82
C TRP A 59 7.54 3.51 -1.82
N GLU A 60 7.13 4.21 -2.85
CA GLU A 60 8.00 4.94 -3.77
C GLU A 60 7.88 6.44 -3.46
N ILE A 61 9.03 7.10 -3.33
CA ILE A 61 9.13 8.54 -3.00
C ILE A 61 10.02 9.19 -4.05
N ASP A 62 9.40 10.03 -4.87
CA ASP A 62 10.12 10.71 -5.94
C ASP A 62 10.62 12.06 -5.48
N ASP A 63 11.61 12.59 -6.19
CA ASP A 63 12.09 13.96 -6.04
C ASP A 63 12.57 14.32 -4.63
N ALA A 64 12.97 13.33 -3.82
CA ALA A 64 13.50 13.57 -2.48
C ALA A 64 14.82 14.35 -2.59
N ARG A 65 14.95 15.46 -1.86
CA ARG A 65 16.14 16.31 -1.88
C ARG A 65 16.85 16.32 -0.54
N ASP A 66 18.16 16.17 -0.56
CA ASP A 66 18.98 16.39 0.61
C ASP A 66 19.21 17.89 0.88
N ALA A 67 19.88 18.22 1.97
CA ALA A 67 20.21 19.60 2.34
C ALA A 67 21.16 20.30 1.33
N ALA A 68 21.86 19.56 0.46
CA ALA A 68 22.69 20.10 -0.61
C ALA A 68 21.88 20.34 -1.90
N GLY A 69 20.61 19.95 -1.93
CA GLY A 69 19.71 20.07 -3.08
C GLY A 69 19.80 18.92 -4.09
N LYS A 70 20.61 17.89 -3.82
CA LYS A 70 20.71 16.70 -4.68
C LYS A 70 19.42 15.91 -4.60
N LYS A 71 18.90 15.48 -5.75
CA LYS A 71 17.64 14.76 -5.90
C LYS A 71 17.85 13.25 -5.91
N PHE A 72 16.87 12.52 -5.38
CA PHE A 72 16.87 11.07 -5.26
C PHE A 72 15.45 10.51 -5.34
N ASP A 73 15.35 9.31 -5.88
CA ASP A 73 14.17 8.46 -5.75
C ASP A 73 14.44 7.40 -4.66
N LEU A 74 13.47 7.23 -3.76
CA LEU A 74 13.60 6.38 -2.58
C LEU A 74 12.55 5.29 -2.60
N LYS A 75 12.92 4.12 -2.07
CA LYS A 75 11.95 3.06 -1.76
C LYS A 75 11.98 2.71 -0.30
N LEU A 76 10.81 2.63 0.31
CA LEU A 76 10.65 2.18 1.69
C LEU A 76 9.81 0.89 1.73
N ASP A 77 10.15 -0.04 2.62
CA ASP A 77 9.29 -1.20 2.86
C ASP A 77 8.02 -0.85 3.66
N ASP A 78 7.17 -1.85 3.94
CA ASP A 78 5.95 -1.68 4.74
C ASP A 78 6.20 -1.18 6.17
N ALA A 79 7.39 -1.44 6.70
CA ALA A 79 7.89 -0.99 7.99
C ALA A 79 8.53 0.41 7.94
N LEU A 80 8.48 1.08 6.78
CA LEU A 80 9.06 2.40 6.52
C LEU A 80 10.60 2.44 6.63
N THR A 81 11.26 1.32 6.40
CA THR A 81 12.72 1.25 6.26
C THR A 81 13.10 1.68 4.85
N ILE A 82 13.98 2.66 4.69
CA ILE A 82 14.55 3.00 3.39
C ILE A 82 15.41 1.82 2.90
N THR A 83 14.98 1.16 1.84
CA THR A 83 15.64 -0.02 1.25
C THR A 83 16.40 0.31 -0.03
N GLN A 84 16.02 1.37 -0.73
CA GLN A 84 16.73 1.87 -1.92
C GLN A 84 16.84 3.39 -1.89
N THR A 85 17.96 3.89 -2.42
CA THR A 85 18.22 5.31 -2.69
C THR A 85 18.93 5.40 -4.03
N GLU A 86 18.26 5.99 -5.01
CA GLU A 86 18.77 6.17 -6.36
C GLU A 86 18.92 7.68 -6.63
N PRO A 87 20.12 8.19 -6.98
CA PRO A 87 20.26 9.56 -7.43
C PRO A 87 19.43 9.82 -8.69
N ASP A 88 18.68 10.91 -8.73
CA ASP A 88 17.94 11.36 -9.90
C ASP A 88 18.57 12.65 -10.45
N ASP A 89 19.05 12.61 -11.70
CA ASP A 89 19.92 13.61 -12.35
C ASP A 89 19.16 14.52 -13.33
#